data_AF-A0A3R7TNR0-F1
#
_entry.id   AF-A0A3R7TNR0-F1
#
_cell.length_a   1.000
_cell.length_b   1.000
_cell.length_c   1.000
_cell.angle_alpha   90.00
_cell.angle_beta   90.00
_cell.angle_gamma   90.00
#
_symmetry.space_group_name_H-M   'P 1'
#
loop_
_entity.id
_entity.type
_entity.pdbx_description
1 polymer ?
#
loop_
_entity_poly.entity_id
_entity_poly.type
_entity_poly.pdbx_seq_one_letter_code
_entity_poly.pdbx_strand_id
1 'polypeptide(L)'
;MNIHDRIEHIILREKLSIAALERQIGVWRNSLSTSLRKQSAISHEVIIKIFEHFPKYSLEWIIFGNKKPEDIENEKLSAEIVGIIKRWRDQSDKNI
;
A
#
# COMPACT_ATOMS: atom_id res chain seq x y z
N MET A 1 2.73 -5.53 2.35
CA MET A 1 2.28 -4.38 3.13
C MET A 1 1.51 -3.45 2.21
N ASN A 2 0.21 -3.29 2.43
CA ASN A 2 -0.63 -2.34 1.70
C ASN A 2 -0.58 -0.94 2.39
N ILE A 3 -1.35 0.02 1.90
CA ILE A 3 -1.37 1.38 2.46
C ILE A 3 -1.98 1.44 3.85
N HIS A 4 -2.97 0.59 4.15
CA HIS A 4 -3.59 0.50 5.47
C HIS A 4 -2.59 0.02 6.51
N ASP A 5 -1.85 -1.04 6.21
CA ASP A 5 -0.77 -1.56 7.08
C ASP A 5 0.28 -0.48 7.38
N ARG A 6 0.60 0.37 6.38
CA ARG A 6 1.56 1.48 6.54
C ARG A 6 1.02 2.56 7.46
N ILE A 7 -0.25 2.94 7.32
CA ILE A 7 -0.87 3.94 8.19
C ILE A 7 -0.99 3.39 9.62
N GLU A 8 -1.33 2.12 9.80
CA GLU A 8 -1.33 1.46 11.10
C GLU A 8 0.08 1.43 11.72
N HIS A 9 1.12 1.20 10.90
CA HIS A 9 2.50 1.30 11.34
C HIS A 9 2.83 2.70 11.88
N ILE A 10 2.41 3.76 11.17
CA ILE A 10 2.60 5.16 11.62
C ILE A 10 1.88 5.37 12.96
N ILE A 11 0.60 4.99 13.06
CA ILE A 11 -0.20 5.13 14.29
C ILE A 11 0.50 4.44 15.48
N LEU A 12 1.00 3.22 15.28
CA LEU A 12 1.70 2.44 16.30
C LEU A 12 3.03 3.11 16.72
N ARG A 13 3.83 3.57 15.76
CA ARG A 13 5.14 4.20 16.01
C ARG A 13 5.02 5.55 16.70
N GLU A 14 4.02 6.35 16.32
CA GLU A 14 3.74 7.64 16.95
C GLU A 14 2.98 7.50 18.28
N LYS A 15 2.61 6.27 18.67
CA LYS A 15 1.82 5.97 19.87
C LYS A 15 0.50 6.74 19.91
N LEU A 16 -0.13 6.89 18.75
CA LEU A 16 -1.41 7.58 18.60
C LEU A 16 -2.55 6.57 18.57
N SER A 17 -3.76 7.03 18.88
CA SER A 17 -4.99 6.35 18.43
C SER A 17 -5.37 6.86 17.05
N ILE A 18 -6.20 6.12 16.30
CA ILE A 18 -6.71 6.57 15.00
C ILE A 18 -7.37 7.96 15.13
N ALA A 19 -8.21 8.16 16.15
CA ALA A 19 -8.88 9.43 16.39
C ALA A 19 -7.93 10.55 16.84
N ALA A 20 -6.77 10.23 17.43
CA ALA A 20 -5.73 11.21 17.72
C ALA A 20 -4.99 11.62 16.46
N LEU A 21 -4.64 10.65 15.60
CA LEU A 21 -4.04 10.92 14.30
C LEU A 21 -4.95 11.81 13.45
N GLU A 22 -6.25 11.47 13.31
CA GLU A 22 -7.21 12.26 12.52
C GLU A 22 -7.29 13.72 12.97
N ARG A 23 -7.30 13.96 14.29
CA ARG A 23 -7.29 15.31 14.86
C ARG A 23 -5.98 16.03 14.59
N GLN A 24 -4.86 15.32 14.75
CA GLN A 24 -3.53 15.91 14.60
C GLN A 24 -3.27 16.32 13.15
N ILE A 25 -3.65 15.49 12.17
CA ILE A 25 -3.50 15.83 10.75
C ILE A 25 -4.68 16.64 10.23
N GLY A 26 -5.64 17.05 11.05
CA GLY A 26 -6.76 17.89 10.64
C GLY A 26 -7.64 17.31 9.53
N VAL A 27 -7.92 16.00 9.55
CA VAL A 27 -8.90 15.35 8.64
C VAL A 27 -10.22 15.09 9.36
N TRP A 28 -11.28 14.88 8.59
CA TRP A 28 -12.61 14.64 9.16
C TRP A 28 -12.63 13.41 10.07
N ARG A 29 -13.21 13.56 11.27
CA ARG A 29 -13.36 12.47 12.25
C ARG A 29 -14.09 11.29 11.62
N ASN A 30 -13.47 10.11 11.70
CA ASN A 30 -13.92 8.84 11.12
C ASN A 30 -13.62 8.60 9.63
N SER A 31 -13.00 9.55 8.93
CA SER A 31 -12.57 9.32 7.54
C SER A 31 -11.53 8.20 7.48
N LEU A 32 -10.52 8.27 8.34
CA LEU A 32 -9.47 7.26 8.40
C LEU A 32 -9.94 6.01 9.15
N SER A 33 -10.70 6.17 10.24
CA SER A 33 -11.19 5.02 11.02
C SER A 33 -12.11 4.09 10.20
N THR A 34 -12.96 4.67 9.36
CA THR A 34 -13.81 3.90 8.45
C THR A 34 -12.99 3.24 7.37
N SER A 35 -12.01 3.95 6.81
CA SER A 35 -11.19 3.43 5.70
C SER A 35 -10.29 2.28 6.12
N LEU A 36 -9.67 2.36 7.30
CA LEU A 36 -8.89 1.27 7.89
C LEU A 36 -9.79 0.05 8.21
N ARG A 37 -10.94 0.27 8.85
CA ARG A 37 -11.87 -0.82 9.21
C ARG A 37 -12.43 -1.54 7.99
N LYS A 38 -12.80 -0.81 6.94
CA LYS A 38 -13.41 -1.37 5.73
C LYS A 38 -12.38 -1.76 4.67
N GLN A 39 -11.09 -1.50 4.90
CA GLN A 39 -10.04 -1.64 3.89
C GLN A 39 -10.39 -0.89 2.58
N SER A 40 -11.03 0.28 2.70
CA SER A 40 -11.43 1.10 1.55
C SER A 40 -10.33 2.08 1.15
N ALA A 41 -10.47 2.71 -0.02
CA ALA A 41 -9.50 3.68 -0.52
C ALA A 41 -9.17 4.77 0.50
N ILE A 42 -7.88 5.12 0.60
CA ILE A 42 -7.39 6.25 1.39
C ILE A 42 -7.35 7.48 0.48
N SER A 43 -7.87 8.61 0.94
CA SER A 43 -7.85 9.85 0.16
C SER A 43 -6.44 10.42 0.05
N HIS A 44 -6.12 11.04 -1.10
CA HIS A 44 -4.84 11.72 -1.30
C HIS A 44 -4.60 12.82 -0.25
N GLU A 45 -5.65 13.50 0.20
CA GLU A 45 -5.57 14.51 1.26
C GLU A 45 -5.02 13.93 2.56
N VAL A 46 -5.50 12.74 2.99
CA VAL A 46 -4.98 12.06 4.18
C VAL A 46 -3.48 11.76 4.03
N ILE A 47 -3.05 11.29 2.86
CA ILE A 47 -1.66 10.96 2.58
C ILE A 47 -0.78 12.22 2.67
N ILE A 48 -1.19 13.31 2.03
CA ILE A 48 -0.46 14.59 2.05
C ILE A 48 -0.35 15.10 3.49
N LYS A 49 -1.45 15.14 4.24
CA LYS A 49 -1.43 15.66 5.61
C LYS A 49 -0.62 14.79 6.57
N ILE A 50 -0.56 13.47 6.36
CA ILE A 50 0.37 12.60 7.09
C ILE A 50 1.82 13.01 6.80
N PHE A 51 2.19 13.19 5.53
CA PHE A 51 3.54 13.62 5.15
C PHE A 51 3.91 14.99 5.75
N GLU A 52 3.00 15.96 5.71
CA GLU A 52 3.21 17.30 6.28
C GLU A 52 3.45 17.27 7.80
N HIS A 53 2.74 16.41 8.54
CA HIS A 53 2.86 16.33 10.00
C HIS A 53 3.96 15.37 10.47
N PHE A 54 4.32 14.38 9.66
CA PHE A 54 5.30 13.35 9.99
C PHE A 54 6.33 13.17 8.85
N PRO A 55 7.18 14.18 8.59
CA PRO A 55 8.06 14.20 7.42
C PRO A 55 9.14 13.09 7.41
N LYS A 56 9.32 12.37 8.52
CA LYS A 56 10.17 11.17 8.59
C LYS A 56 9.64 9.99 7.77
N TYR A 57 8.34 9.99 7.44
CA TYR A 57 7.74 9.04 6.52
C TYR A 57 7.65 9.71 5.15
N SER A 58 8.50 9.30 4.20
CA SER A 58 8.46 9.89 2.87
C SER A 58 7.14 9.58 2.15
N LEU A 59 6.71 10.48 1.28
CA LEU A 59 5.47 10.30 0.50
C LEU A 59 5.53 9.01 -0.33
N GLU A 60 6.69 8.72 -0.92
CA GLU A 60 6.95 7.51 -1.69
C GLU A 60 6.77 6.27 -0.83
N TRP A 61 7.28 6.26 0.40
CA TRP A 61 7.11 5.13 1.30
C TRP A 61 5.65 4.96 1.73
N ILE A 62 4.92 6.05 1.98
CA ILE A 62 3.49 5.96 2.35
C ILE A 62 2.68 5.35 1.19
N ILE A 63 2.98 5.71 -0.06
CA ILE A 63 2.25 5.26 -1.24
C ILE A 63 2.69 3.85 -1.67
N PHE A 64 3.99 3.64 -1.86
CA PHE A 64 4.56 2.43 -2.47
C PHE A 64 5.10 1.43 -1.44
N GLY A 65 5.32 1.87 -0.19
CA GLY A 65 6.02 1.09 0.82
C GLY A 65 7.48 0.91 0.46
N ASN A 66 7.97 -0.32 0.63
CA ASN A 66 9.34 -0.67 0.25
C ASN A 66 9.47 -1.06 -1.23
N LYS A 67 8.36 -1.01 -2.01
CA LYS A 67 8.41 -1.32 -3.43
C LYS A 67 9.08 -0.19 -4.17
N LYS A 68 10.19 -0.49 -4.82
CA LYS A 68 10.81 0.39 -5.80
C LYS A 68 10.11 0.21 -7.16
N PRO A 69 10.22 1.18 -8.08
CA PRO A 69 9.77 1.00 -9.46
C PRO A 69 10.34 -0.30 -10.09
N GLU A 70 11.60 -0.63 -9.79
CA GLU A 70 12.23 -1.87 -10.23
C GLU A 70 11.48 -3.13 -9.76
N ASP A 71 10.93 -3.13 -8.54
CA ASP A 71 10.18 -4.27 -8.01
C ASP A 71 8.87 -4.50 -8.77
N ILE A 72 8.23 -3.42 -9.22
CA ILE A 72 7.01 -3.49 -10.03
C ILE A 72 7.31 -4.08 -11.41
N GLU A 73 8.43 -3.68 -12.00
CA GLU A 73 8.88 -4.21 -13.30
C GLU A 73 9.28 -5.69 -13.20
N ASN A 74 10.00 -6.06 -12.15
CA ASN A 74 10.36 -7.45 -11.86
C ASN A 74 9.13 -8.34 -11.61
N GLU A 75 8.11 -7.84 -10.90
CA GLU A 75 6.84 -8.56 -10.70
C GLU A 75 6.12 -8.80 -12.03
N LYS A 76 6.07 -7.80 -12.93
CA LYS A 76 5.47 -7.93 -14.26
C LYS A 76 6.21 -8.96 -15.13
N LEU A 77 7.53 -8.86 -15.19
CA LEU A 77 8.37 -9.78 -15.95
C LEU A 77 8.21 -11.22 -15.45
N SER A 78 8.20 -11.40 -14.12
CA SER A 78 7.99 -12.71 -13.50
C SER A 78 6.63 -13.30 -13.87
N ALA A 79 5.57 -12.49 -13.85
CA ALA A 79 4.23 -12.93 -14.24
C ALA A 79 4.17 -13.36 -15.72
N GLU A 80 4.86 -12.64 -16.61
CA GLU A 80 4.95 -12.98 -18.03
C GLU A 80 5.69 -14.32 -18.25
N ILE A 81 6.85 -14.50 -17.61
CA ILE A 81 7.63 -15.75 -17.66
C ILE A 81 6.79 -16.93 -17.18
N VAL A 82 6.11 -16.79 -16.04
CA VAL A 82 5.21 -17.83 -15.53
C VAL A 82 4.10 -18.16 -16.54
N GLY A 83 3.55 -17.13 -17.21
CA GLY A 83 2.58 -17.32 -18.29
C GLY A 83 3.12 -18.11 -19.47
N ILE A 84 4.35 -17.82 -19.90
CA ILE A 84 5.04 -18.56 -20.98
C ILE A 84 5.23 -20.03 -20.58
N ILE A 85 5.75 -20.28 -19.37
CA ILE A 85 6.00 -21.64 -18.86
C ILE A 85 4.70 -22.46 -18.80
N LYS A 86 3.59 -21.85 -18.34
CA LYS A 86 2.29 -22.51 -18.30
C LYS A 86 1.81 -22.91 -19.70
N ARG A 87 1.87 -21.97 -20.66
CA ARG A 87 1.49 -22.26 -22.06
C ARG A 87 2.32 -23.39 -22.66
N TRP A 88 3.63 -23.40 -22.41
CA TRP A 88 4.51 -24.46 -22.90
C TRP A 88 4.17 -25.82 -22.29
N ARG A 89 3.88 -25.87 -20.98
CA ARG A 89 3.42 -27.09 -20.31
C ARG A 89 2.11 -27.61 -20.91
N ASP A 90 1.12 -26.74 -21.07
CA ASP A 90 -0.19 -27.11 -21.63
C ASP A 90 -0.09 -27.61 -23.09
N GLN A 91 0.91 -27.15 -23.84
CA GLN A 91 1.21 -27.63 -25.19
C GLN A 91 1.91 -29.00 -25.17
N SER A 92 2.79 -29.24 -24.19
CA SER A 92 3.43 -30.54 -24.01
C SER A 92 2.42 -31.62 -23.63
N ASP A 93 1.47 -31.30 -22.76
CA ASP A 93 0.45 -32.25 -22.27
C ASP A 93 -0.60 -32.61 -23.35
N LYS A 94 -0.74 -31.80 -24.42
CA LYS A 94 -1.65 -32.06 -25.55
C LYS A 94 -1.04 -32.90 -26.67
N ASN A 95 0.28 -33.12 -26.63
CA ASN A 95 1.03 -33.85 -27.66
C ASN A 95 1.44 -35.26 -27.21
N ILE A 96 0.85 -35.76 -26.12
CA ILE A 96 0.94 -37.13 -25.58
C ILE A 96 -0.46 -37.73 -25.60
#